data_AF-A0A2B5Y2Z8-F1
#
_entry.id   AF-A0A2B5Y2Z8-F1
#
_cell.length_a   1.000
_cell.length_b   1.000
_cell.length_c   1.000
_cell.angle_alpha   90.00
_cell.angle_beta   90.00
_cell.angle_gamma   90.00
#
_symmetry.space_group_name_H-M   'P 1'
#
loop_
_entity.id
_entity.type
_entity.pdbx_description
1 polymer ?
#
loop_
_entity_poly.entity_id
_entity_poly.type
_entity_poly.pdbx_seq_one_letter_code
_entity_poly.pdbx_strand_id
1 'polypeptide(L)'
;MIRQLKKVRKRTIISTVIMLLLTVILVRNSTWYVSHSFSSEFFQLPMPLDSKVIKDYEADEKNWIELANSRYWEVVANRMIETKQSKAEVISFYQKIGKLKYPNSKVAGVEIQLYFLEDSTVVETEKGNYYRDKIGDTCYVNEYDIRDKKKEKQPSDPEMITYIIQIHTQFDYWYKLD
;
A
#
# COMPACT_ATOMS: atom_id res chain seq x y z
N MET A 1 13.77 -37.60 -42.55
CA MET A 1 13.77 -37.66 -41.06
C MET A 1 14.20 -36.34 -40.39
N ILE A 2 15.36 -35.75 -40.74
CA ILE A 2 15.93 -34.55 -40.07
C ILE A 2 15.04 -33.29 -40.16
N ARG A 3 14.39 -33.02 -41.30
CA ARG A 3 13.47 -31.87 -41.44
C ARG A 3 12.22 -31.96 -40.56
N GLN A 4 11.68 -33.16 -40.37
CA GLN A 4 10.50 -33.39 -39.50
C GLN A 4 10.86 -33.17 -38.03
N LEU A 5 12.01 -33.69 -37.59
CA LEU A 5 12.57 -33.43 -36.25
C LEU A 5 12.79 -31.94 -35.96
N LYS A 6 13.33 -31.18 -36.92
CA LYS A 6 13.48 -29.71 -36.80
C LYS A 6 12.13 -28.99 -36.69
N LYS A 7 11.11 -29.44 -37.43
CA LYS A 7 9.76 -28.86 -37.39
C LYS A 7 9.06 -29.13 -36.06
N VAL A 8 9.18 -30.35 -35.53
CA VAL A 8 8.65 -30.73 -34.20
C VAL A 8 9.35 -29.91 -33.11
N ARG A 9 10.69 -29.86 -33.10
CA ARG A 9 11.47 -29.08 -32.12
C ARG A 9 11.09 -27.59 -32.14
N LYS A 10 10.92 -26.99 -33.33
CA LYS A 10 10.47 -25.59 -33.47
C LYS A 10 9.07 -25.37 -32.89
N ARG A 11 8.14 -26.30 -33.12
CA ARG A 11 6.77 -26.24 -32.55
C ARG A 11 6.78 -26.38 -31.03
N THR A 12 7.59 -27.28 -30.48
CA THR A 12 7.73 -27.45 -29.02
C THR A 12 8.28 -26.18 -28.39
N ILE A 13 9.36 -25.58 -28.95
CA ILE A 13 9.93 -24.33 -28.44
C ILE A 13 8.89 -23.21 -28.45
N ILE A 14 8.17 -23.02 -29.56
CA ILE A 14 7.13 -21.98 -29.67
C ILE A 14 6.04 -22.22 -28.61
N SER A 15 5.58 -23.46 -28.45
CA SER A 15 4.55 -23.80 -27.45
C SER A 15 5.02 -23.53 -26.03
N THR A 16 6.27 -23.87 -25.70
CA THR A 16 6.85 -23.60 -24.38
C THR A 16 6.95 -22.11 -24.10
N VAL A 17 7.38 -21.31 -25.10
CA VAL A 17 7.45 -19.85 -24.97
C VAL A 17 6.06 -19.24 -24.76
N ILE A 18 5.05 -19.69 -25.51
CA ILE A 18 3.66 -19.23 -25.35
C ILE A 18 3.14 -19.55 -23.94
N MET A 19 3.34 -20.79 -23.47
CA MET A 19 2.93 -21.18 -22.12
C MET A 19 3.62 -20.33 -21.05
N LEU A 20 4.91 -20.07 -21.20
CA LEU A 20 5.66 -19.23 -20.26
C LEU A 20 5.15 -17.78 -20.24
N LEU A 21 4.85 -17.21 -21.41
CA LEU A 21 4.26 -15.88 -21.51
C LEU A 21 2.87 -15.81 -20.87
N LEU A 22 2.02 -16.81 -21.12
CA LEU A 22 0.69 -16.88 -20.51
C LEU A 22 0.78 -16.97 -18.98
N THR A 23 1.69 -17.78 -18.45
CA THR A 23 1.92 -17.86 -17.00
C THR A 23 2.33 -16.51 -16.42
N VAL A 24 3.24 -15.78 -17.07
CA VAL A 24 3.66 -14.44 -16.62
C VAL A 24 2.49 -13.46 -16.62
N ILE A 25 1.66 -13.46 -17.67
CA ILE A 25 0.48 -12.59 -17.76
C ILE A 25 -0.53 -12.91 -16.65
N LEU A 26 -0.81 -14.20 -16.43
CA LEU A 26 -1.76 -14.63 -15.39
C LEU A 26 -1.29 -14.25 -13.99
N VAL A 27 -0.01 -14.46 -13.68
CA VAL A 27 0.56 -14.07 -12.38
C VAL A 27 0.46 -12.55 -12.20
N ARG A 28 0.86 -11.76 -13.20
CA ARG A 28 0.83 -10.28 -13.11
C ARG A 28 -0.60 -9.73 -12.97
N ASN A 29 -1.56 -10.30 -13.69
CA ASN A 29 -2.96 -9.90 -13.55
C ASN A 29 -3.51 -10.24 -12.15
N SER A 30 -3.12 -11.40 -11.61
CA SER A 30 -3.52 -11.79 -10.26
C SER A 30 -2.89 -10.89 -9.19
N THR A 31 -1.61 -10.54 -9.32
CA THR A 31 -0.96 -9.64 -8.36
C THR A 31 -1.57 -8.26 -8.40
N TRP A 32 -1.74 -7.69 -9.60
CA TRP A 32 -2.39 -6.40 -9.80
C TRP A 32 -3.81 -6.39 -9.21
N TYR A 33 -4.61 -7.43 -9.45
CA TYR A 33 -5.96 -7.51 -8.91
C TYR A 33 -5.97 -7.52 -7.38
N VAL A 34 -5.10 -8.30 -6.74
CA VAL A 34 -5.01 -8.36 -5.27
C VAL A 34 -4.53 -7.02 -4.70
N SER A 35 -3.52 -6.39 -5.31
CA SER A 35 -3.02 -5.08 -4.93
C SER A 35 -4.09 -4.01 -5.03
N HIS A 36 -4.74 -3.90 -6.20
CA HIS A 36 -5.75 -2.89 -6.47
C HIS A 36 -7.01 -3.07 -5.62
N SER A 37 -7.46 -4.31 -5.41
CA SER A 37 -8.58 -4.60 -4.51
C SER A 37 -8.26 -4.15 -3.07
N PHE A 38 -7.04 -4.43 -2.60
CA PHE A 38 -6.62 -4.04 -1.26
C PHE A 38 -6.50 -2.51 -1.11
N SER A 39 -5.88 -1.83 -2.08
CA SER A 39 -5.82 -0.37 -2.13
C SER A 39 -7.21 0.26 -2.18
N SER A 40 -8.13 -0.30 -2.98
CA SER A 40 -9.51 0.18 -3.08
C SER A 40 -10.27 0.06 -1.76
N GLU A 41 -10.11 -1.05 -1.03
CA GLU A 41 -10.67 -1.22 0.31
C GLU A 41 -10.09 -0.21 1.30
N PHE A 42 -8.77 0.02 1.26
CA PHE A 42 -8.11 1.06 2.06
C PHE A 42 -8.65 2.46 1.74
N PHE A 43 -8.89 2.75 0.46
CA PHE A 43 -9.52 3.97 -0.01
C PHE A 43 -11.02 4.07 0.33
N GLN A 44 -11.61 3.06 0.93
CA GLN A 44 -12.99 3.12 1.44
C GLN A 44 -13.06 3.25 2.95
N LEU A 45 -11.90 3.33 3.63
CA LEU A 45 -11.88 3.59 5.07
C LEU A 45 -12.61 4.89 5.40
N PRO A 46 -13.38 4.91 6.50
CA PRO A 46 -14.05 6.12 6.93
C PRO A 46 -12.99 7.18 7.28
N MET A 47 -13.39 8.44 7.24
CA MET A 47 -12.52 9.57 7.56
C MET A 47 -13.12 10.38 8.72
N PRO A 48 -12.31 11.17 9.44
CA PRO A 48 -12.81 12.15 10.40
C PRO A 48 -13.86 13.08 9.80
N LEU A 49 -14.74 13.64 10.63
CA LEU A 49 -15.73 14.63 10.17
C LEU A 49 -15.05 15.83 9.51
N ASP A 50 -15.76 16.50 8.61
CA ASP A 50 -15.27 17.66 7.87
C ASP A 50 -13.94 17.41 7.12
N SER A 51 -13.72 16.16 6.70
CA SER A 51 -12.56 15.76 5.91
C SER A 51 -12.87 15.69 4.43
N LYS A 52 -11.87 16.01 3.60
CA LYS A 52 -11.92 15.91 2.14
C LYS A 52 -10.68 15.20 1.62
N VAL A 53 -10.88 14.21 0.76
CA VAL A 53 -9.78 13.58 0.02
C VAL A 53 -9.22 14.59 -1.00
N ILE A 54 -7.92 14.80 -0.95
CA ILE A 54 -7.18 15.62 -1.92
C ILE A 54 -6.66 14.74 -3.04
N LYS A 55 -6.05 13.60 -2.68
CA LYS A 55 -5.38 12.71 -3.61
C LYS A 55 -5.28 11.30 -3.04
N ASP A 56 -5.61 10.32 -3.88
CA ASP A 56 -5.28 8.92 -3.66
C ASP A 56 -4.08 8.54 -4.54
N TYR A 57 -3.25 7.65 -4.02
CA TYR A 57 -2.11 7.11 -4.74
C TYR A 57 -1.90 5.65 -4.36
N GLU A 58 -1.75 4.81 -5.38
CA GLU A 58 -1.39 3.42 -5.22
C GLU A 58 -0.15 3.12 -6.06
N ALA A 59 0.68 2.23 -5.53
CA ALA A 59 1.75 1.59 -6.28
C ALA A 59 1.93 0.16 -5.77
N ASP A 60 2.23 -0.73 -6.71
CA ASP A 60 2.40 -2.14 -6.43
C ASP A 60 3.50 -2.74 -7.31
N GLU A 61 4.52 -3.30 -6.68
CA GLU A 61 5.63 -3.86 -7.40
C GLU A 61 6.37 -4.91 -6.57
N LYS A 62 7.06 -5.81 -7.27
CA LYS A 62 8.00 -6.73 -6.66
C LYS A 62 9.28 -6.00 -6.23
N ASN A 63 9.75 -6.29 -5.00
CA ASN A 63 10.98 -5.74 -4.44
C ASN A 63 11.02 -4.21 -4.56
N TRP A 64 9.95 -3.55 -4.15
CA TRP A 64 9.86 -2.11 -4.26
C TRP A 64 10.79 -1.45 -3.25
N ILE A 65 10.72 -1.84 -1.99
CA ILE A 65 11.68 -1.41 -0.98
C ILE A 65 12.68 -2.56 -0.77
N GLU A 66 13.99 -2.27 -0.85
CA GLU A 66 15.14 -3.18 -1.05
C GLU A 66 15.30 -4.36 -0.05
N LEU A 67 14.33 -4.57 0.84
CA LEU A 67 14.32 -5.58 1.89
C LEU A 67 13.43 -6.80 1.56
N ALA A 68 12.63 -6.77 0.48
CA ALA A 68 11.69 -7.86 0.22
C ALA A 68 12.35 -9.07 -0.45
N ASN A 69 12.07 -10.26 0.11
CA ASN A 69 12.36 -11.54 -0.54
C ASN A 69 11.59 -11.60 -1.87
N SER A 70 12.22 -12.16 -2.90
CA SER A 70 11.66 -12.30 -4.26
C SER A 70 10.34 -13.08 -4.37
N ARG A 71 9.83 -13.60 -3.25
CA ARG A 71 8.56 -14.32 -3.11
C ARG A 71 7.37 -13.40 -2.85
N TYR A 72 7.59 -12.17 -2.40
CA TYR A 72 6.51 -11.27 -2.00
C TYR A 72 6.29 -10.14 -3.01
N TRP A 73 5.03 -9.75 -3.13
CA TRP A 73 4.59 -8.58 -3.89
C TRP A 73 4.27 -7.49 -2.88
N GLU A 74 4.80 -6.29 -3.08
CA GLU A 74 4.58 -5.15 -2.20
C GLU A 74 3.45 -4.29 -2.70
N VAL A 75 2.69 -3.74 -1.77
CA VAL A 75 1.61 -2.78 -2.02
C VAL A 75 1.82 -1.60 -1.09
N VAL A 76 1.85 -0.39 -1.67
CA VAL A 76 1.70 0.85 -0.94
C VAL A 76 0.49 1.57 -1.47
N ALA A 77 -0.38 1.96 -0.56
CA ALA A 77 -1.45 2.90 -0.85
C ALA A 77 -1.35 4.05 0.14
N ASN A 78 -1.45 5.27 -0.36
CA ASN A 78 -1.53 6.45 0.48
C ASN A 78 -2.65 7.37 0.00
N ARG A 79 -3.23 8.07 0.95
CA ARG A 79 -4.33 8.99 0.76
C ARG A 79 -4.05 10.26 1.53
N MET A 80 -4.06 11.37 0.80
CA MET A 80 -3.90 12.72 1.34
C MET A 80 -5.27 13.32 1.60
N ILE A 81 -5.46 13.84 2.82
CA ILE A 81 -6.74 14.30 3.34
C ILE A 81 -6.55 15.68 3.97
N GLU A 82 -7.47 16.59 3.66
CA GLU A 82 -7.63 17.87 4.33
C GLU A 82 -8.74 17.77 5.38
N THR A 83 -8.58 18.37 6.55
CA THR A 83 -9.63 18.40 7.57
C THR A 83 -9.54 19.62 8.48
N LYS A 84 -10.66 19.97 9.11
CA LYS A 84 -10.72 20.94 10.23
C LYS A 84 -10.49 20.29 11.60
N GLN A 85 -10.43 18.97 11.66
CA GLN A 85 -10.18 18.25 12.91
C GLN A 85 -8.73 18.48 13.36
N SER A 86 -8.52 18.54 14.68
CA SER A 86 -7.16 18.63 15.25
C SER A 86 -6.37 17.34 14.99
N LYS A 87 -5.02 17.41 15.09
CA LYS A 87 -4.17 16.22 14.94
C LYS A 87 -4.58 15.13 15.94
N ALA A 88 -4.89 15.52 17.18
CA ALA A 88 -5.35 14.62 18.23
C ALA A 88 -6.64 13.86 17.87
N GLU A 89 -7.59 14.53 17.21
CA GLU A 89 -8.85 13.93 16.75
C GLU A 89 -8.59 12.96 15.59
N VAL A 90 -7.75 13.36 14.62
CA VAL A 90 -7.33 12.50 13.50
C VAL A 90 -6.66 11.23 13.99
N ILE A 91 -5.65 11.34 14.86
CA ILE A 91 -4.94 10.20 15.46
C ILE A 91 -5.94 9.28 16.17
N SER A 92 -6.79 9.84 17.03
CA SER A 92 -7.75 9.07 17.81
C SER A 92 -8.81 8.38 16.95
N PHE A 93 -9.15 8.96 15.80
CA PHE A 93 -10.06 8.35 14.85
C PHE A 93 -9.44 7.10 14.23
N TYR A 94 -8.24 7.20 13.66
CA TYR A 94 -7.60 6.07 12.98
C TYR A 94 -7.12 4.97 13.94
N GLN A 95 -6.74 5.30 15.17
CA GLN A 95 -6.44 4.29 16.20
C GLN A 95 -7.63 3.36 16.50
N LYS A 96 -8.88 3.82 16.31
CA LYS A 96 -10.09 3.00 16.52
C LYS A 96 -10.35 2.01 15.38
N ILE A 97 -9.80 2.26 14.17
CA ILE A 97 -9.95 1.34 13.04
C ILE A 97 -9.19 0.03 13.29
N GLY A 98 -8.05 0.12 13.97
CA GLY A 98 -7.20 -1.03 14.27
C GLY A 98 -6.44 -1.52 13.03
N LYS A 99 -6.09 -2.82 13.01
CA LYS A 99 -5.29 -3.42 11.93
C LYS A 99 -6.19 -3.90 10.80
N LEU A 100 -5.77 -3.67 9.56
CA LEU A 100 -6.43 -4.17 8.36
C LEU A 100 -5.99 -5.62 8.09
N LYS A 101 -6.80 -6.34 7.30
CA LYS A 101 -6.44 -7.66 6.80
C LYS A 101 -5.27 -7.57 5.83
N TYR A 102 -4.39 -8.58 5.84
CA TYR A 102 -3.40 -8.70 4.77
C TYR A 102 -4.10 -8.92 3.41
N PRO A 103 -3.50 -8.47 2.30
CA PRO A 103 -4.06 -8.70 0.97
C PRO A 103 -4.31 -10.20 0.75
N ASN A 104 -5.50 -10.53 0.25
CA ASN A 104 -5.92 -11.91 0.00
C ASN A 104 -5.80 -12.85 1.23
N SER A 105 -6.01 -12.32 2.44
CA SER A 105 -5.92 -13.08 3.69
C SER A 105 -7.07 -12.75 4.64
N LYS A 106 -7.41 -13.71 5.51
CA LYS A 106 -8.34 -13.49 6.63
C LYS A 106 -7.65 -12.91 7.87
N VAL A 107 -6.32 -12.91 7.90
CA VAL A 107 -5.52 -12.47 9.05
C VAL A 107 -5.38 -10.95 9.04
N ALA A 108 -5.72 -10.32 10.16
CA ALA A 108 -5.46 -8.90 10.40
C ALA A 108 -4.03 -8.68 10.88
N GLY A 109 -3.36 -7.66 10.35
CA GLY A 109 -1.98 -7.35 10.72
C GLY A 109 -1.38 -6.14 10.02
N VAL A 110 -2.02 -5.59 8.98
CA VAL A 110 -1.52 -4.38 8.32
C VAL A 110 -1.89 -3.16 9.16
N GLU A 111 -0.88 -2.41 9.58
CA GLU A 111 -1.08 -1.21 10.40
C GLU A 111 -1.14 0.04 9.53
N ILE A 112 -2.07 0.94 9.86
CA ILE A 112 -2.17 2.26 9.23
C ILE A 112 -1.01 3.11 9.72
N GLN A 113 -0.26 3.66 8.79
CA GLN A 113 0.71 4.71 9.01
C GLN A 113 0.03 6.06 8.87
N LEU A 114 0.39 7.02 9.70
CA LEU A 114 -0.20 8.35 9.69
C LEU A 114 0.92 9.38 9.72
N TYR A 115 0.86 10.35 8.81
CA TYR A 115 1.83 11.44 8.71
C TYR A 115 1.09 12.77 8.57
N PHE A 116 1.49 13.79 9.32
CA PHE A 116 1.01 15.16 9.10
C PHE A 116 1.91 15.80 8.06
N LEU A 117 1.33 16.50 7.07
CA LEU A 117 2.07 16.97 5.90
C LEU A 117 3.27 17.83 6.30
N GLU A 118 3.09 18.71 7.28
CA GLU A 118 4.13 19.60 7.79
C GLU A 118 5.31 18.86 8.46
N ASP A 119 5.10 17.63 8.93
CA ASP A 119 6.06 16.80 9.66
C ASP A 119 6.47 15.54 8.89
N SER A 120 6.19 15.53 7.57
CA SER A 120 6.43 14.39 6.70
C SER A 120 7.39 14.72 5.56
N THR A 121 8.03 13.68 5.03
CA THR A 121 8.80 13.73 3.79
C THR A 121 8.25 12.71 2.81
N VAL A 122 8.22 13.09 1.53
CA VAL A 122 7.92 12.16 0.44
C VAL A 122 9.23 11.52 -0.01
N VAL A 123 9.22 10.20 -0.12
CA VAL A 123 10.30 9.42 -0.74
C VAL A 123 9.83 9.01 -2.12
N GLU A 124 10.47 9.57 -3.13
CA GLU A 124 10.21 9.24 -4.53
C GLU A 124 11.18 8.16 -4.99
N THR A 125 10.64 7.14 -5.67
CA THR A 125 11.41 6.07 -6.28
C THR A 125 10.98 5.89 -7.72
N GLU A 126 11.77 5.19 -8.53
CA GLU A 126 11.39 4.85 -9.92
C GLU A 126 10.05 4.11 -10.01
N LYS A 127 9.68 3.39 -8.94
CA LYS A 127 8.49 2.54 -8.86
C LYS A 127 7.29 3.22 -8.20
N GLY A 128 7.51 4.38 -7.56
CA GLY A 128 6.46 5.13 -6.92
C GLY A 128 6.88 5.94 -5.70
N ASN A 129 5.89 6.55 -5.04
CA ASN A 129 6.10 7.45 -3.90
C ASN A 129 5.49 6.91 -2.62
N TYR A 130 6.19 7.08 -1.50
CA TYR A 130 5.67 6.80 -0.16
C TYR A 130 6.10 7.90 0.81
N TYR A 131 5.47 7.94 1.99
CA TYR A 131 5.73 8.94 3.02
C TYR A 131 6.50 8.34 4.20
N ARG A 132 7.35 9.18 4.79
CA ARG A 132 8.06 8.97 6.06
C ARG A 132 7.94 10.22 6.91
N ASP A 133 8.31 10.13 8.18
CA ASP A 133 8.48 11.35 8.97
C ASP A 133 9.71 12.15 8.51
N LYS A 134 9.97 13.29 9.16
CA LYS A 134 11.14 14.14 8.88
C LYS A 134 12.50 13.47 9.14
N ILE A 135 12.54 12.40 9.95
CA ILE A 135 13.76 11.71 10.35
C ILE A 135 14.00 10.46 9.48
N GLY A 136 12.99 10.05 8.70
CA GLY A 136 13.02 8.91 7.77
C GLY A 136 12.30 7.67 8.30
N ASP A 137 11.69 7.75 9.49
CA ASP A 137 11.06 6.63 10.15
C ASP A 137 9.62 6.40 9.67
N THR A 138 9.16 5.17 9.87
CA THR A 138 7.76 4.81 9.70
C THR A 138 7.01 5.19 10.97
N CYS A 139 5.88 5.89 10.83
CA CYS A 139 5.04 6.24 11.97
C CYS A 139 3.71 5.49 11.89
N TYR A 140 3.55 4.46 12.72
CA TYR A 140 2.27 3.77 12.83
C TYR A 140 1.30 4.59 13.69
N VAL A 141 0.02 4.58 13.31
CA VAL A 141 -1.01 5.34 14.04
C VAL A 141 -1.07 4.95 15.54
N ASN A 142 -0.73 3.71 15.87
CA ASN A 142 -0.73 3.18 17.24
C ASN A 142 0.47 3.62 18.08
N GLU A 143 1.53 4.17 17.46
CA GLU A 143 2.73 4.65 18.17
C GLU A 143 2.55 6.06 18.73
N TYR A 144 1.58 6.83 18.22
CA TYR A 144 1.23 8.14 18.77
C TYR A 144 0.69 7.99 20.21
N ASP A 145 1.41 8.57 21.18
CA ASP A 145 1.00 8.56 22.58
C ASP A 145 -0.26 9.43 22.78
N ILE A 146 -1.14 8.98 23.67
CA ILE A 146 -2.28 9.74 24.16
C ILE A 146 -1.83 11.07 24.80
N ARG A 147 -0.58 11.17 25.27
CA ARG A 147 -0.02 12.40 25.84
C ARG A 147 0.24 13.50 24.82
N ASP A 148 0.54 13.16 23.57
CA ASP A 148 0.68 14.14 22.48
C ASP A 148 -0.67 14.74 22.09
N LYS A 149 -1.76 14.00 22.35
CA LYS A 149 -3.15 14.47 22.13
C LYS A 149 -3.60 15.60 23.06
N LYS A 150 -2.90 15.82 24.19
CA LYS A 150 -3.29 16.79 25.23
C LYS A 150 -2.51 18.10 25.20
N LYS A 151 -1.45 18.19 24.39
CA LYS A 151 -0.57 19.38 24.33
C LYS A 151 -0.97 20.41 23.27
N GLU A 152 -1.75 20.02 22.27
CA GLU A 152 -2.33 20.98 21.33
C GLU A 152 -3.54 21.66 21.96
N LYS A 153 -3.40 22.96 22.28
CA LYS A 153 -4.58 23.81 22.47
C LYS A 153 -5.33 23.81 21.15
N GLN A 154 -6.59 23.37 21.16
CA GLN A 154 -7.50 23.57 20.04
C GLN A 154 -7.50 25.08 19.71
N PRO A 155 -7.00 25.50 18.54
CA PRO A 155 -7.10 26.90 18.15
C PRO A 155 -8.58 27.28 18.08
N SER A 156 -8.89 28.53 18.44
CA SER A 156 -10.27 29.05 18.47
C SER A 156 -10.96 29.05 17.10
N ASP A 157 -10.18 28.89 16.04
CA ASP A 157 -10.63 28.66 14.67
C ASP A 157 -9.80 27.50 14.11
N PRO A 158 -10.40 26.36 13.71
CA PRO A 158 -9.64 25.22 13.23
C PRO A 158 -9.00 25.56 11.88
N GLU A 159 -7.69 25.80 11.89
CA GLU A 159 -6.88 25.84 10.69
C GLU A 159 -7.01 24.50 9.95
N MET A 160 -7.16 24.55 8.63
CA MET A 160 -7.20 23.33 7.81
C MET A 160 -5.85 22.63 7.91
N ILE A 161 -5.83 21.41 8.39
CA ILE A 161 -4.63 20.57 8.38
C ILE A 161 -4.69 19.57 7.24
N THR A 162 -3.53 19.28 6.67
CA THR A 162 -3.37 18.20 5.68
C THR A 162 -2.58 17.06 6.31
N TYR A 163 -3.07 15.85 6.15
CA TYR A 163 -2.40 14.64 6.61
C TYR A 163 -2.49 13.53 5.58
N ILE A 164 -1.66 12.51 5.75
CA ILE A 164 -1.56 11.35 4.88
C ILE A 164 -1.78 10.11 5.74
N ILE A 165 -2.73 9.26 5.34
CA ILE A 165 -2.76 7.87 5.79
C ILE A 165 -2.08 7.01 4.73
N GLN A 166 -1.28 6.06 5.17
CA GLN A 166 -0.54 5.17 4.30
C GLN A 166 -0.59 3.75 4.85
N ILE A 167 -0.55 2.78 3.95
CA ILE A 167 -0.28 1.38 4.26
C ILE A 167 0.88 0.94 3.39
N HIS A 168 1.78 0.15 3.97
CA HIS A 168 2.83 -0.55 3.25
C HIS A 168 2.84 -1.99 3.74
N THR A 169 2.55 -2.93 2.86
CA THR A 169 2.50 -4.35 3.18
C THR A 169 2.96 -5.19 2.02
N GLN A 170 3.15 -6.48 2.28
CA GLN A 170 3.48 -7.48 1.29
C GLN A 170 2.52 -8.66 1.36
N PHE A 171 2.34 -9.37 0.24
CA PHE A 171 1.62 -10.64 0.19
C PHE A 171 2.36 -11.67 -0.66
N ASP A 172 2.16 -12.95 -0.32
CA ASP A 172 2.71 -14.05 -1.12
C ASP A 172 1.90 -14.14 -2.42
N TYR A 173 2.56 -13.88 -3.54
CA TYR A 173 1.94 -13.91 -4.85
C TYR A 173 2.19 -15.22 -5.60
N TRP A 174 2.93 -16.15 -4.99
CA TRP A 174 3.07 -17.49 -5.53
C TRP A 174 1.77 -18.27 -5.31
N TYR A 175 1.33 -18.97 -6.35
CA TYR A 175 0.14 -19.80 -6.29
C TYR A 175 0.25 -20.79 -5.12
N LYS A 176 -0.63 -20.65 -4.12
CA LYS A 176 -0.88 -21.71 -3.15
C LYS A 176 -1.77 -22.73 -3.84
N LEU A 177 -1.17 -23.85 -4.26
CA LEU A 177 -1.92 -25.07 -4.54
C LEU A 177 -2.29 -25.65 -3.19
N ASP A 178 -3.49 -25.33 -2.71
CA ASP A 178 -4.16 -26.12 -1.66
C ASP A 178 -4.88 -27.31 -2.31
#